data_AF-A0A1E3R2U1-F1
#
_entry.id   AF-A0A1E3R2U1-F1
#
_cell.length_a   1.000
_cell.length_b   1.000
_cell.length_c   1.000
_cell.angle_alpha   90.00
_cell.angle_beta   90.00
_cell.angle_gamma   90.00
#
_symmetry.space_group_name_H-M   'P 1'
#
loop_
_entity.id
_entity.type
_entity.pdbx_description
1 polymer ?
#
loop_
_entity_poly.entity_id
_entity_poly.type
_entity_poly.pdbx_seq_one_letter_code
_entity_poly.pdbx_strand_id
1 'polypeptide(L)'
;MVEDGLTSDDSWQSIRALDEEFLSRYSLSSDEMNIVRNKPTPEKFASVGLPPLLAMWGSFMCNPEFERMMSAGEYFAAAMDE
;
A
#
# COMPACT_ATOMS: atom_id res chain seq x y z
N MET A 1 18.50 3.21 1.31
CA MET A 1 17.63 4.36 1.68
C MET A 1 16.17 3.90 1.66
N VAL A 2 15.22 4.65 2.22
CA VAL A 2 13.77 4.30 2.16
C VAL A 2 13.31 4.13 0.70
N GLU A 3 13.90 4.92 -0.21
CA GLU A 3 13.72 4.84 -1.65
C GLU A 3 14.05 3.44 -2.20
N ASP A 4 15.14 2.81 -1.77
CA ASP A 4 15.50 1.45 -2.20
C ASP A 4 14.46 0.41 -1.76
N GLY A 5 13.81 0.59 -0.59
CA GLY A 5 12.74 -0.30 -0.14
C GLY A 5 11.43 -0.09 -0.91
N LEU A 6 11.22 1.11 -1.45
CA LEU A 6 10.07 1.44 -2.30
C LEU A 6 10.26 1.02 -3.76
N THR A 7 11.52 0.86 -4.22
CA THR A 7 11.86 0.51 -5.61
C THR A 7 12.47 -0.88 -5.78
N SER A 8 12.78 -1.59 -4.70
CA SER A 8 13.31 -2.95 -4.75
C SER A 8 12.19 -3.93 -5.10
N ASP A 9 12.33 -4.59 -6.26
CA ASP A 9 11.43 -5.67 -6.69
C ASP A 9 11.26 -6.74 -5.60
N ASP A 10 12.33 -7.06 -4.85
CA ASP A 10 12.28 -8.02 -3.75
C ASP A 10 11.36 -7.54 -2.62
N SER A 11 11.45 -6.27 -2.23
CA SER A 11 10.58 -5.68 -1.21
C SER A 11 9.12 -5.66 -1.66
N TRP A 12 8.89 -5.38 -2.94
CA TRP A 12 7.56 -5.40 -3.54
C TRP A 12 6.96 -6.81 -3.55
N GLN A 13 7.74 -7.82 -3.93
CA GLN A 13 7.31 -9.22 -3.91
C GLN A 13 7.03 -9.69 -2.48
N SER A 14 7.88 -9.36 -1.50
CA SER A 14 7.65 -9.71 -0.10
C SER A 14 6.36 -9.10 0.45
N ILE A 15 6.06 -7.83 0.13
CA ILE A 15 4.80 -7.19 0.53
C ILE A 15 3.59 -7.86 -0.13
N ARG A 16 3.67 -8.17 -1.43
CA ARG A 16 2.59 -8.86 -2.17
C ARG A 16 2.34 -10.28 -1.68
N ALA A 17 3.40 -10.98 -1.31
CA ALA A 17 3.34 -12.32 -0.74
C ALA A 17 2.88 -12.31 0.72
N LEU A 18 2.71 -11.13 1.34
CA LEU A 18 2.46 -10.98 2.77
C LEU A 18 3.47 -11.77 3.61
N ASP A 19 4.74 -11.72 3.19
CA ASP A 19 5.83 -12.46 3.82
C ASP A 19 5.92 -12.08 5.31
N GLU A 20 5.63 -13.05 6.19
CA GLU A 20 5.55 -12.80 7.63
C GLU A 20 6.91 -12.43 8.22
N GLU A 21 8.01 -12.96 7.69
CA GLU A 21 9.35 -12.61 8.14
C GLU A 21 9.68 -11.16 7.77
N PHE A 22 9.34 -10.76 6.55
CA PHE A 22 9.52 -9.38 6.11
C PHE A 22 8.63 -8.41 6.90
N LEU A 23 7.34 -8.72 7.04
CA LEU A 23 6.39 -7.86 7.76
C LEU A 23 6.72 -7.76 9.25
N SER A 24 7.28 -8.81 9.87
CA SER A 24 7.69 -8.78 11.28
C SER A 24 8.78 -7.75 11.59
N ARG A 25 9.52 -7.29 10.57
CA ARG A 25 10.53 -6.23 10.69
C ARG A 25 9.89 -4.85 10.91
N TYR A 26 8.62 -4.71 10.59
CA TYR A 26 7.82 -3.51 10.80
C TYR A 26 6.88 -3.74 11.97
N SER A 27 6.95 -2.89 12.99
CA SER A 27 6.12 -3.01 14.21
C SER A 27 4.67 -2.59 13.95
N LEU A 28 4.00 -3.27 13.01
CA LEU A 28 2.60 -3.03 12.65
C LEU A 28 1.67 -3.45 13.79
N SER A 29 0.72 -2.60 14.11
CA SER A 29 -0.41 -2.93 14.98
C SER A 29 -1.31 -4.01 14.35
N SER A 30 -2.17 -4.61 15.18
CA SER A 30 -3.14 -5.60 14.71
C SER A 30 -4.08 -5.04 13.63
N ASP A 31 -4.44 -3.76 13.73
CA ASP A 31 -5.34 -3.10 12.77
C ASP A 31 -4.64 -2.84 11.43
N GLU A 32 -3.40 -2.36 11.46
CA GLU A 32 -2.58 -2.16 10.25
C GLU A 32 -2.32 -3.48 9.53
N MET A 33 -1.99 -4.54 10.28
CA MET A 33 -1.80 -5.89 9.74
C MET A 33 -3.09 -6.41 9.09
N ASN A 34 -4.25 -6.15 9.71
CA ASN A 34 -5.55 -6.55 9.18
C ASN A 34 -5.88 -5.80 7.87
N ILE A 35 -5.51 -4.52 7.76
CA ILE A 35 -5.67 -3.73 6.54
C ILE A 35 -4.79 -4.30 5.42
N VAL A 36 -3.50 -4.52 5.69
CA VAL A 36 -2.53 -5.04 4.71
C VAL A 36 -2.96 -6.41 4.16
N ARG A 37 -3.50 -7.29 5.01
CA ARG A 37 -3.95 -8.64 4.62
C ARG A 37 -5.25 -8.67 3.81
N ASN A 38 -6.10 -7.64 3.90
CA ASN A 38 -7.46 -7.67 3.35
C ASN A 38 -7.68 -6.70 2.19
N LYS A 39 -6.84 -6.81 1.15
CA LYS A 39 -6.93 -6.04 -0.11
C LYS A 39 -7.15 -4.55 0.19
N PRO A 40 -6.13 -3.86 0.74
CA PRO A 40 -6.31 -2.52 1.23
C PRO A 40 -6.64 -1.54 0.10
N THR A 41 -7.47 -0.54 0.42
CA THR A 41 -7.77 0.61 -0.44
C THR A 41 -7.22 1.88 0.23
N PRO A 42 -7.02 2.98 -0.53
CA PRO A 42 -6.42 4.19 0.03
C PRO A 42 -7.19 4.72 1.24
N GLU A 43 -8.52 4.60 1.22
CA GLU A 43 -9.40 5.04 2.31
C GLU A 43 -9.17 4.22 3.59
N LYS A 44 -8.93 2.91 3.46
CA LYS A 44 -8.62 2.05 4.61
C LYS A 44 -7.28 2.43 5.23
N PHE A 45 -6.26 2.72 4.43
CA PHE A 45 -4.98 3.21 4.95
C PHE A 45 -5.09 4.62 5.55
N ALA A 46 -5.87 5.51 4.95
CA ALA A 46 -6.12 6.84 5.51
C ALA A 46 -6.79 6.77 6.90
N SER A 47 -7.65 5.77 7.13
CA SER A 47 -8.32 5.59 8.43
C SER A 47 -7.38 5.28 9.61
N VAL A 48 -6.15 4.80 9.34
CA VAL A 48 -5.11 4.60 10.36
C VAL A 48 -4.06 5.73 10.36
N GLY A 49 -4.37 6.84 9.70
CA GLY A 49 -3.55 8.05 9.73
C GLY A 49 -2.43 8.11 8.69
N LEU A 50 -2.41 7.22 7.69
CA LEU A 50 -1.44 7.33 6.61
C LEU A 50 -1.73 8.56 5.73
N PRO A 51 -0.70 9.34 5.35
CA PRO A 51 -0.85 10.40 4.36
C PRO A 51 -1.41 9.88 3.03
N PRO A 52 -2.25 10.65 2.30
CA PRO A 52 -2.95 10.18 1.10
C PRO A 52 -2.05 9.54 0.04
N LEU A 53 -0.88 10.12 -0.24
CA LEU A 53 0.08 9.58 -1.21
C LEU A 53 0.65 8.22 -0.77
N LEU A 54 0.94 8.05 0.53
CA LEU A 54 1.44 6.79 1.08
C LEU A 54 0.34 5.74 1.17
N ALA A 55 -0.89 6.15 1.50
CA ALA A 55 -2.06 5.28 1.49
C ALA A 55 -2.33 4.72 0.09
N MET A 56 -2.28 5.58 -0.93
CA MET A 56 -2.40 5.19 -2.34
C MET A 56 -1.30 4.22 -2.76
N TRP A 57 -0.03 4.57 -2.47
CA TRP A 57 1.10 3.73 -2.82
C TRP A 57 1.05 2.37 -2.10
N GLY A 58 0.68 2.37 -0.81
CA GLY A 58 0.44 1.15 -0.03
C GLY A 58 -0.66 0.29 -0.64
N SER A 59 -1.77 0.87 -1.08
CA SER A 59 -2.84 0.13 -1.76
C SER A 59 -2.38 -0.44 -3.09
N PHE A 60 -1.63 0.32 -3.87
CA PHE A 60 -1.05 -0.15 -5.13
C PHE A 60 -0.10 -1.34 -4.92
N MET A 61 0.73 -1.31 -3.87
CA MET A 61 1.66 -2.39 -3.56
C MET A 61 0.98 -3.64 -3.00
N CYS A 62 0.03 -3.46 -2.09
CA CYS A 62 -0.59 -4.55 -1.33
C CYS A 62 -1.85 -5.15 -1.99
N ASN A 63 -2.39 -4.53 -3.04
CA ASN A 63 -3.63 -4.96 -3.68
C ASN A 63 -3.48 -5.04 -5.22
N PRO A 64 -3.21 -6.23 -5.77
CA PRO A 64 -3.08 -6.44 -7.21
C PRO A 64 -4.34 -6.13 -8.03
N GLU A 65 -5.53 -6.14 -7.42
CA GLU A 65 -6.76 -5.75 -8.10
C GLU A 65 -6.84 -4.24 -8.25
N PHE A 66 -6.45 -3.50 -7.20
CA PHE A 66 -6.37 -2.04 -7.21
C PHE A 66 -5.33 -1.55 -8.23
N GLU A 67 -4.16 -2.19 -8.29
CA GLU A 67 -3.14 -1.95 -9.33
C GLU A 67 -3.72 -2.08 -10.75
N ARG A 68 -4.51 -3.13 -11.02
CA ARG A 68 -5.09 -3.37 -12.35
C ARG A 68 -6.22 -2.42 -12.71
N MET A 69 -6.96 -1.96 -11.71
CA MET A 69 -8.15 -1.13 -11.91
C MET A 69 -7.83 0.33 -12.17
N MET A 70 -6.65 0.80 -11.78
CA MET A 70 -6.37 2.22 -11.71
C MET A 70 -5.18 2.58 -12.58
N SER A 71 -5.41 3.31 -13.67
CA SER A 71 -4.32 4.01 -14.33
C SER A 71 -3.90 5.21 -13.46
N ALA A 72 -2.60 5.50 -13.39
CA ALA A 72 -2.10 6.67 -12.64
C ALA A 72 -2.80 7.98 -13.08
N GLY A 73 -3.23 8.08 -14.35
CA GLY A 73 -3.97 9.22 -14.88
C GLY A 73 -5.39 9.36 -14.33
N GLU A 74 -6.14 8.27 -14.16
CA GLU A 74 -7.49 8.30 -13.58
C GLU A 74 -7.46 8.69 -12.10
N TYR A 75 -6.40 8.30 -11.38
CA TYR A 75 -6.24 8.67 -9.97
C TYR A 75 -6.01 10.16 -9.77
N PHE A 76 -5.05 10.77 -10.48
CA PHE A 76 -4.76 12.20 -10.33
C PHE A 76 -5.93 13.07 -10.79
N ALA A 77 -6.72 12.62 -11.76
CA ALA A 77 -7.96 13.30 -12.13
C ALA A 77 -8.97 13.31 -10.96
N ALA A 78 -9.21 12.16 -10.33
CA ALA A 78 -10.13 12.06 -9.20
C ALA A 78 -9.65 12.84 -7.95
N ALA A 79 -8.34 12.86 -7.69
CA ALA A 79 -7.78 13.53 -6.51
C ALA A 79 -7.67 15.07 -6.65
N MET A 80 -7.83 15.63 -7.85
CA MET A 80 -7.84 17.09 -8.08
C MET A 80 -9.26 17.69 -8.14
N ASP A 81 -10.28 16.83 -8.10
CA ASP A 81 -11.69 17.22 -8.07
C ASP A 81 -12.27 17.29 -6.63
N GLU A 82 -11.45 17.01 -5.60
CA GLU A 82 -11.73 17.21 -4.16
C GLU A 82 -11.03 18.47 -3.61
#